data_AF-A0A7S1RVA8-F1
#
_entry.id   AF-A0A7S1RVA8-F1
#
_cell.length_a   1.000
_cell.length_b   1.000
_cell.length_c   1.000
_cell.angle_alpha   90.00
_cell.angle_beta   90.00
_cell.angle_gamma   90.00
#
_symmetry.space_group_name_H-M   'P 1'
#
loop_
_entity.id
_entity.type
_entity.pdbx_description
1 polymer ?
#
loop_
_entity_poly.entity_id
_entity_poly.type
_entity_poly.pdbx_seq_one_letter_code
_entity_poly.pdbx_strand_id
1 'polypeptide(L)'
;GSQYVKMLATVKDLPAVQDMLATAQEILGWDVLELCQHGPEAKLEETKYCQPAMFIAGLAGIEKLKVGKKPEHASRFGYAAGLSLGEYTALCAAGVFTFEDGLKLVKLRGEAMSEAAQVGKQAMLSVAGIPKEELLELCQQAVERTGSSEVCAIANELFPKGF
;
A
#
# COMPACT_ATOMS: atom_id res chain seq x y z
N GLY A 1 0.48 5.98 -0.16
CA GLY A 1 0.60 7.38 0.28
C GLY A 1 1.90 7.68 1.02
N SER A 2 2.60 6.69 1.58
CA SER A 2 3.86 6.90 2.31
C SER A 2 5.11 6.52 1.50
N GLN A 3 4.97 6.19 0.22
CA GLN A 3 6.09 5.96 -0.68
C GLN A 3 6.87 7.26 -0.90
N TYR A 4 8.19 7.18 -1.03
CA TYR A 4 9.06 8.33 -1.29
C TYR A 4 10.34 7.89 -2.01
N VAL A 5 10.90 8.77 -2.83
CA VAL A 5 12.21 8.51 -3.47
C VAL A 5 13.29 8.44 -2.39
N LYS A 6 14.19 7.46 -2.50
CA LYS A 6 15.19 7.00 -1.52
C LYS A 6 14.66 6.02 -0.46
N MET A 7 13.40 5.58 -0.53
CA MET A 7 12.95 4.42 0.27
C MET A 7 13.82 3.19 -0.05
N LEU A 8 13.89 2.23 0.88
CA LEU A 8 14.79 1.05 0.86
C LEU A 8 16.29 1.32 1.07
N ALA A 9 16.75 2.58 1.13
CA ALA A 9 18.18 2.90 1.19
C ALA A 9 18.95 2.22 2.35
N THR A 10 18.31 2.01 3.50
CA THR A 10 18.94 1.46 4.71
C THR A 10 18.86 -0.06 4.82
N VAL A 11 18.20 -0.71 3.86
CA VAL A 11 17.91 -2.15 3.85
C VAL A 11 18.29 -2.85 2.54
N LYS A 12 18.57 -2.10 1.46
CA LYS A 12 18.87 -2.64 0.12
C LYS A 12 20.10 -3.57 0.06
N ASP A 13 21.05 -3.40 0.98
CA ASP A 13 22.27 -4.22 1.03
C ASP A 13 22.11 -5.49 1.88
N LEU A 14 20.92 -5.74 2.46
CA LEU A 14 20.65 -6.99 3.14
C LEU A 14 20.47 -8.12 2.12
N PRO A 15 21.13 -9.28 2.28
CA PRO A 15 21.01 -10.39 1.32
C PRO A 15 19.56 -10.80 1.01
N ALA A 16 18.73 -10.96 2.06
CA ALA A 16 17.31 -11.30 1.89
C ALA A 16 16.53 -10.23 1.09
N VAL A 17 16.90 -8.95 1.21
CA VAL A 17 16.27 -7.86 0.46
C VAL A 17 16.75 -7.85 -0.99
N GLN A 18 18.02 -8.18 -1.25
CA GLN A 18 18.54 -8.35 -2.61
C GLN A 18 17.84 -9.50 -3.33
N ASP A 19 17.65 -10.64 -2.66
CA ASP A 19 16.90 -11.79 -3.19
C ASP A 19 15.45 -11.40 -3.51
N MET A 20 14.78 -10.70 -2.59
CA MET A 20 13.42 -10.17 -2.83
C MET A 20 13.37 -9.23 -4.03
N LEU A 21 14.34 -8.33 -4.19
CA LEU A 21 14.40 -7.37 -5.30
C LEU A 21 14.66 -8.07 -6.65
N ALA A 22 15.52 -9.09 -6.66
CA ALA A 22 15.77 -9.92 -7.86
C ALA A 22 14.50 -10.66 -8.29
N THR A 23 13.86 -11.38 -7.36
CA THR A 23 12.57 -12.05 -7.60
C THR A 23 11.48 -11.05 -8.03
N ALA A 24 11.47 -9.85 -7.44
CA ALA A 24 10.52 -8.81 -7.81
C ALA A 24 10.74 -8.33 -9.25
N GLN A 25 11.99 -8.13 -9.68
CA GLN A 25 12.28 -7.74 -11.05
C GLN A 25 11.81 -8.78 -12.07
N GLU A 26 11.94 -10.07 -11.76
CA GLU A 26 11.42 -11.15 -12.61
C GLU A 26 9.88 -11.13 -12.73
N ILE A 27 9.17 -10.93 -11.61
CA ILE A 27 7.69 -10.93 -11.56
C ILE A 27 7.09 -9.65 -12.16
N LEU A 28 7.71 -8.50 -11.88
CA LEU A 28 7.18 -7.18 -12.22
C LEU A 28 7.64 -6.71 -13.59
N GLY A 29 8.83 -7.15 -14.05
CA GLY A 29 9.42 -6.74 -15.33
C GLY A 29 10.07 -5.36 -15.30
N TRP A 30 10.33 -4.79 -14.12
CA TRP A 30 11.02 -3.51 -13.93
C TRP A 30 11.85 -3.52 -12.66
N ASP A 31 12.88 -2.68 -12.62
CA ASP A 31 13.77 -2.54 -11.46
C ASP A 31 13.10 -1.71 -10.36
N VAL A 32 12.70 -2.40 -9.29
CA VAL A 32 12.05 -1.78 -8.14
C VAL A 32 12.99 -0.87 -7.38
N LEU A 33 14.25 -1.28 -7.22
CA LEU A 33 15.23 -0.52 -6.46
C LEU A 33 15.56 0.78 -7.18
N GLU A 34 15.74 0.73 -8.51
CA GLU A 34 16.00 1.91 -9.33
C GLU A 34 14.88 2.94 -9.19
N LEU A 35 13.63 2.52 -9.35
CA LEU A 35 12.48 3.41 -9.18
C LEU A 35 12.39 3.96 -7.75
N CYS A 36 12.64 3.13 -6.74
CA CYS A 36 12.58 3.56 -5.34
C CYS A 36 13.71 4.52 -4.97
N GLN A 37 14.93 4.36 -5.50
CA GLN A 37 16.10 5.16 -5.14
C GLN A 37 16.20 6.45 -5.94
N HIS A 38 15.83 6.42 -7.22
CA HIS A 38 16.09 7.49 -8.17
C HIS A 38 14.82 8.10 -8.77
N GLY A 39 13.67 7.43 -8.67
CA GLY A 39 12.40 7.93 -9.17
C GLY A 39 12.23 7.78 -10.69
N PRO A 40 11.49 8.68 -11.36
CA PRO A 40 10.91 9.92 -10.83
C PRO A 40 9.77 9.67 -9.83
N GLU A 41 9.58 10.61 -8.90
CA GLU A 41 8.53 10.55 -7.86
C GLU A 41 7.14 10.32 -8.46
N ALA A 42 6.78 11.07 -9.52
CA ALA A 42 5.50 10.92 -10.20
C ALA A 42 5.23 9.49 -10.71
N LYS A 43 6.27 8.77 -11.16
CA LYS A 43 6.13 7.37 -11.58
C LYS A 43 5.97 6.45 -10.37
N LEU A 44 6.71 6.70 -9.29
CA LEU A 44 6.57 5.96 -8.04
C LEU A 44 5.19 6.17 -7.38
N GLU A 45 4.51 7.29 -7.65
CA GLU A 45 3.16 7.57 -7.17
C GLU A 45 2.06 6.84 -7.95
N GLU A 46 2.30 6.42 -9.19
CA GLU A 46 1.31 5.65 -9.95
C GLU A 46 0.99 4.34 -9.22
N THR A 47 -0.32 4.05 -9.07
CA THR A 47 -0.81 2.96 -8.21
C THR A 47 -0.22 1.59 -8.55
N LYS A 48 -0.03 1.30 -9.85
CA LYS A 48 0.59 0.05 -10.34
C LYS A 48 2.05 -0.14 -9.93
N TYR A 49 2.79 0.94 -9.68
CA TYR A 49 4.19 0.87 -9.22
C TYR A 49 4.30 1.03 -7.70
N CYS A 50 3.52 1.94 -7.13
CA CYS A 50 3.57 2.25 -5.70
C CYS A 50 3.18 1.05 -4.84
N GLN A 51 2.19 0.25 -5.28
CA GLN A 51 1.71 -0.88 -4.50
C GLN A 51 2.77 -2.00 -4.35
N PRO A 52 3.37 -2.54 -5.44
CA PRO A 52 4.48 -3.48 -5.31
C PRO A 52 5.66 -2.93 -4.50
N ALA A 53 6.06 -1.68 -4.75
CA ALA A 53 7.18 -1.05 -4.04
C ALA A 53 6.95 -0.97 -2.52
N MET A 54 5.74 -0.58 -2.10
CA MET A 54 5.36 -0.50 -0.69
C MET A 54 5.24 -1.88 -0.04
N PHE A 55 4.74 -2.88 -0.75
CA PHE A 55 4.69 -4.27 -0.27
C PHE A 55 6.10 -4.81 0.02
N ILE A 56 7.03 -4.63 -0.92
CA ILE A 56 8.44 -5.02 -0.78
C ILE A 56 9.09 -4.26 0.37
N ALA A 57 8.86 -2.95 0.50
CA ALA A 57 9.42 -2.16 1.59
C ALA A 57 8.92 -2.59 2.97
N GLY A 58 7.64 -2.95 3.08
CA GLY A 58 7.08 -3.49 4.32
C GLY A 58 7.78 -4.78 4.76
N LEU A 59 7.98 -5.73 3.84
CA LEU A 59 8.68 -6.99 4.13
C LEU A 59 10.18 -6.78 4.36
N ALA A 60 10.82 -5.86 3.64
CA ALA A 60 12.22 -5.50 3.86
C ALA A 60 12.44 -4.91 5.27
N GLY A 61 11.44 -4.21 5.81
CA GLY A 61 11.43 -3.78 7.22
C GLY A 61 11.46 -4.96 8.20
N ILE A 62 10.74 -6.05 7.88
CA ILE A 62 10.75 -7.28 8.68
C ILE A 62 12.12 -7.97 8.58
N GLU A 63 12.71 -8.05 7.39
CA GLU A 63 14.07 -8.58 7.22
C GLU A 63 15.10 -7.76 8.00
N LYS A 64 14.94 -6.44 8.07
CA LYS A 64 15.79 -5.59 8.91
C LYS A 64 15.65 -5.91 10.39
N LEU A 65 14.46 -6.23 10.87
CA LEU A 65 14.24 -6.63 12.26
C LEU A 65 14.94 -7.96 12.59
N LYS A 66 14.95 -8.92 11.65
CA LYS A 66 15.62 -10.23 11.82
C LYS A 66 17.14 -10.14 11.99
N VAL A 67 17.77 -9.09 11.48
CA VAL A 67 19.22 -8.84 11.65
C VAL A 67 19.52 -7.75 12.70
N GLY A 68 18.49 -7.28 13.40
CA GLY A 68 18.60 -6.23 14.40
C GLY A 68 19.06 -6.71 15.78
N LYS A 69 18.96 -5.83 16.78
CA LYS A 69 19.35 -6.12 18.16
C LYS A 69 18.46 -7.16 18.86
N LYS A 70 17.24 -7.37 18.36
CA LYS A 70 16.21 -8.24 18.94
C LYS A 70 15.52 -9.05 17.85
N PRO A 71 16.25 -9.98 17.19
CA PRO A 71 15.75 -10.72 16.03
C PRO A 71 14.49 -11.54 16.34
N GLU A 72 14.31 -11.96 17.58
CA GLU A 72 13.14 -12.68 18.06
C GLU A 72 11.84 -11.89 17.90
N HIS A 73 11.89 -10.56 17.82
CA HIS A 73 10.70 -9.74 17.58
C HIS A 73 10.12 -9.92 16.18
N ALA A 74 10.97 -10.24 15.19
CA ALA A 74 10.50 -10.48 13.82
C ALA A 74 9.66 -11.76 13.70
N SER A 75 9.78 -12.70 14.64
CA SER A 75 9.10 -14.00 14.61
C SER A 75 8.11 -14.22 15.77
N ARG A 76 7.91 -13.21 16.65
CA ARG A 76 7.08 -13.34 17.87
C ARG A 76 5.86 -12.41 17.89
N PHE A 77 5.30 -12.05 16.75
CA PHE A 77 4.01 -11.36 16.71
C PHE A 77 2.87 -12.39 16.80
N GLY A 78 1.92 -12.15 17.71
CA GLY A 78 0.70 -12.98 17.81
C GLY A 78 -0.40 -12.54 16.84
N TYR A 79 -0.30 -11.32 16.31
CA TYR A 79 -1.28 -10.70 15.42
C TYR A 79 -0.56 -9.79 14.43
N ALA A 80 -1.07 -9.73 13.21
CA ALA A 80 -0.62 -8.80 12.18
C ALA A 80 -1.85 -8.14 11.56
N ALA A 81 -1.76 -6.84 11.28
CA ALA A 81 -2.80 -6.06 10.63
C ALA A 81 -2.15 -5.01 9.73
N GLY A 82 -2.83 -4.62 8.66
CA GLY A 82 -2.37 -3.57 7.79
C GLY A 82 -3.52 -2.87 7.10
N LEU A 83 -3.32 -1.59 6.77
CA LEU A 83 -4.34 -0.75 6.16
C LEU A 83 -4.28 -0.86 4.64
N SER A 84 -5.39 -1.25 4.00
CA SER A 84 -5.50 -1.35 2.54
C SER A 84 -4.41 -2.27 1.95
N LEU A 85 -3.44 -1.72 1.21
CA LEU A 85 -2.30 -2.49 0.72
C LEU A 85 -1.50 -3.17 1.86
N GLY A 86 -1.39 -2.53 3.02
CA GLY A 86 -0.64 -3.06 4.15
C GLY A 86 -1.19 -4.40 4.65
N GLU A 87 -2.47 -4.71 4.39
CA GLU A 87 -3.06 -6.00 4.72
C GLU A 87 -2.35 -7.15 3.99
N TYR A 88 -1.97 -6.96 2.73
CA TYR A 88 -1.21 -7.95 1.96
C TYR A 88 0.17 -8.19 2.59
N THR A 89 0.84 -7.11 2.99
CA THR A 89 2.13 -7.21 3.71
C THR A 89 1.96 -7.95 5.04
N ALA A 90 0.90 -7.66 5.81
CA ALA A 90 0.62 -8.32 7.08
C ALA A 90 0.30 -9.81 6.91
N LEU A 91 -0.50 -10.18 5.90
CA LEU A 91 -0.83 -11.56 5.57
C LEU A 91 0.40 -12.35 5.10
N CYS A 92 1.26 -11.75 4.27
CA CYS A 92 2.52 -12.35 3.86
C CYS A 92 3.45 -12.56 5.05
N ALA A 93 3.60 -11.54 5.91
CA ALA A 93 4.40 -11.63 7.12
C ALA A 93 3.90 -12.76 8.05
N ALA A 94 2.58 -12.91 8.17
CA ALA A 94 1.93 -13.98 8.93
C ALA A 94 1.99 -15.37 8.27
N GLY A 95 2.59 -15.49 7.08
CA GLY A 95 2.77 -16.76 6.39
C GLY A 95 1.53 -17.29 5.67
N VAL A 96 0.51 -16.45 5.43
CA VAL A 96 -0.70 -16.85 4.68
C VAL A 96 -0.38 -17.17 3.22
N PHE A 97 0.57 -16.45 2.64
CA PHE A 97 1.10 -16.70 1.30
C PHE A 97 2.59 -16.34 1.22
N THR A 98 3.25 -16.89 0.20
CA THR A 98 4.66 -16.63 -0.11
C THR A 98 4.88 -15.19 -0.57
N PHE A 99 6.14 -14.73 -0.57
CA PHE A 99 6.49 -13.42 -1.12
C PHE A 99 6.08 -13.30 -2.59
N GLU A 100 6.33 -14.33 -3.39
CA GLU A 100 6.07 -14.39 -4.82
C GLU A 100 4.57 -14.32 -5.13
N ASP A 101 3.76 -15.10 -4.41
CA ASP A 101 2.31 -15.08 -4.59
C ASP A 101 1.72 -13.75 -4.11
N GLY A 102 2.20 -13.25 -2.97
CA GLY A 102 1.82 -11.93 -2.47
C GLY A 102 2.14 -10.81 -3.46
N LEU A 103 3.34 -10.84 -4.06
CA LEU A 103 3.75 -9.84 -5.03
C LEU A 103 2.93 -9.90 -6.32
N LYS A 104 2.60 -11.11 -6.82
CA LYS A 104 1.70 -11.27 -7.98
C LYS A 104 0.31 -10.71 -7.69
N LEU A 105 -0.25 -10.97 -6.51
CA LEU A 105 -1.54 -10.43 -6.09
C LEU A 105 -1.50 -8.91 -6.00
N VAL A 106 -0.45 -8.34 -5.39
CA VAL A 106 -0.27 -6.90 -5.26
C VAL A 106 -0.07 -6.22 -6.62
N LYS A 107 0.67 -6.85 -7.54
CA LYS A 107 0.81 -6.39 -8.93
C LYS A 107 -0.55 -6.29 -9.61
N LEU A 108 -1.31 -7.40 -9.61
CA LEU A 108 -2.64 -7.46 -10.21
C LEU A 108 -3.58 -6.41 -9.61
N ARG A 109 -3.57 -6.26 -8.28
CA ARG A 109 -4.35 -5.23 -7.58
C ARG A 109 -3.98 -3.82 -8.02
N GLY A 110 -2.68 -3.50 -8.10
CA GLY A 110 -2.18 -2.19 -8.51
C GLY A 110 -2.55 -1.86 -9.96
N GLU A 111 -2.45 -2.84 -10.86
CA GLU A 111 -2.85 -2.72 -12.27
C GLU A 111 -4.35 -2.51 -12.41
N ALA A 112 -5.17 -3.36 -11.79
CA ALA A 112 -6.63 -3.28 -11.84
C ALA A 112 -7.16 -1.95 -11.26
N MET A 113 -6.60 -1.49 -10.14
CA MET A 113 -6.96 -0.18 -9.57
C MET A 113 -6.53 0.98 -10.47
N SER A 114 -5.38 0.87 -11.15
CA SER A 114 -4.93 1.90 -12.08
C SER A 114 -5.81 1.98 -13.32
N GLU A 115 -6.28 0.83 -13.82
CA GLU A 115 -7.22 0.75 -14.93
C GLU A 115 -8.60 1.32 -14.55
N ALA A 116 -9.13 0.91 -13.39
CA ALA A 116 -10.40 1.43 -12.88
C ALA A 116 -10.36 2.97 -12.70
N ALA A 117 -9.21 3.51 -12.32
CA ALA A 117 -9.02 4.95 -12.19
C ALA A 117 -9.10 5.74 -13.51
N GLN A 118 -9.00 5.08 -14.66
CA GLN A 118 -9.15 5.72 -15.97
C GLN A 118 -10.61 5.78 -16.46
N VAL A 119 -11.52 5.04 -15.81
CA VAL A 119 -12.93 4.94 -16.25
C VAL A 119 -13.66 6.27 -16.10
N GLY A 120 -13.27 7.09 -15.12
CA GLY A 120 -13.90 8.39 -14.87
C GLY A 120 -13.10 9.26 -13.92
N LYS A 121 -13.50 10.53 -13.82
CA LYS A 121 -12.93 11.44 -12.84
C LYS A 121 -13.35 10.98 -11.45
N GLN A 122 -12.37 10.84 -10.56
CA GLN A 122 -12.59 10.46 -9.18
C GLN A 122 -11.68 11.27 -8.27
N ALA A 123 -12.11 11.44 -7.02
CA ALA A 123 -11.34 12.13 -5.99
C ALA A 123 -11.65 11.50 -4.63
N MET A 124 -10.74 11.68 -3.68
CA MET A 124 -10.91 11.28 -2.29
C MET A 124 -10.49 12.45 -1.40
N LEU A 125 -11.21 12.64 -0.30
CA LEU A 125 -10.95 13.71 0.65
C LEU A 125 -10.92 13.18 2.09
N SER A 126 -10.04 13.73 2.91
CA SER A 126 -9.96 13.41 4.33
C SER A 126 -10.84 14.40 5.12
N VAL A 127 -11.85 13.88 5.83
CA VAL A 127 -12.74 14.66 6.69
C VAL A 127 -12.41 14.41 8.15
N ALA A 128 -12.39 15.48 8.95
CA ALA A 128 -12.24 15.42 10.39
C ALA A 128 -13.21 16.41 11.05
N GLY A 129 -13.67 16.10 12.27
CA GLY A 129 -14.50 17.00 13.08
C GLY A 129 -15.99 17.02 12.75
N ILE A 130 -16.45 16.13 11.86
CA ILE A 130 -17.88 15.98 11.52
C ILE A 130 -18.33 14.58 11.99
N PRO A 131 -19.47 14.46 12.71
CA PRO A 131 -20.06 13.17 13.05
C PRO A 131 -20.31 12.29 11.81
N LYS A 132 -20.23 10.97 11.98
CA LYS A 132 -20.38 10.03 10.86
C LYS A 132 -21.74 10.15 10.18
N GLU A 133 -22.79 10.31 10.98
CA GLU A 133 -24.17 10.42 10.51
C GLU A 133 -24.36 11.67 9.65
N GLU A 134 -23.83 12.81 10.10
CA GLU A 134 -23.85 14.06 9.35
C GLU A 134 -23.01 13.96 8.06
N LEU A 135 -21.86 13.27 8.09
CA LEU A 135 -21.05 13.04 6.89
C LEU A 135 -21.78 12.17 5.86
N LEU A 136 -22.55 11.16 6.29
CA LEU A 136 -23.37 10.34 5.39
C LEU A 136 -24.46 11.18 4.72
N GLU A 137 -25.13 12.07 5.46
CA GLU A 137 -26.11 13.00 4.91
C GLU A 137 -25.47 13.95 3.88
N LEU A 138 -24.28 14.48 4.17
CA LEU A 138 -23.54 15.33 3.23
C LEU A 138 -23.15 14.59 1.94
N CYS A 139 -22.73 13.32 2.05
CA CYS A 139 -22.48 12.48 0.88
C CYS A 139 -23.73 12.30 0.01
N GLN A 140 -24.89 12.03 0.62
CA GLN A 140 -26.16 11.89 -0.09
C GLN A 140 -26.56 13.20 -0.78
N GLN A 141 -26.51 14.32 -0.06
CA GLN A 141 -26.83 15.64 -0.63
C GLN A 141 -25.90 16.02 -1.79
N ALA A 142 -24.63 15.61 -1.75
CA ALA A 142 -23.69 15.85 -2.86
C ALA A 142 -24.13 15.11 -4.14
N VAL A 143 -24.55 13.83 -4.01
CA VAL A 143 -25.06 13.04 -5.14
C VAL A 143 -26.34 13.64 -5.71
N GLU A 144 -27.28 14.05 -4.85
CA GLU A 144 -28.53 14.67 -5.26
C GLU A 144 -28.32 15.97 -6.08
N ARG A 145 -27.24 16.71 -5.83
CA ARG A 145 -26.90 17.94 -6.55
C ARG A 145 -26.23 17.70 -7.92
N THR A 146 -25.51 16.59 -8.09
CA THR A 146 -24.76 16.30 -9.34
C THR A 146 -25.54 15.39 -10.30
N GLY A 147 -26.52 14.62 -9.80
CA GLY A 147 -27.35 13.68 -10.58
C GLY A 147 -27.16 12.22 -10.13
N SER A 148 -28.14 11.36 -10.45
CA SER A 148 -28.30 10.01 -9.87
C SER A 148 -27.24 8.96 -10.27
N SER A 149 -26.29 9.29 -11.15
CA SER A 149 -25.23 8.37 -11.60
C SER A 149 -23.89 8.56 -10.89
N GLU A 150 -23.72 9.62 -10.10
CA GLU A 150 -22.48 9.89 -9.38
C GLU A 150 -22.44 9.19 -8.02
N VAL A 151 -21.24 8.91 -7.51
CA VAL A 151 -21.04 8.25 -6.21
C VAL A 151 -20.25 9.16 -5.28
N CYS A 152 -20.79 9.41 -4.09
CA CYS A 152 -20.07 10.02 -2.98
C CYS A 152 -20.32 9.17 -1.73
N ALA A 153 -19.26 8.60 -1.15
CA ALA A 153 -19.37 7.68 -0.04
C ALA A 153 -18.14 7.71 0.87
N ILE A 154 -18.33 7.29 2.12
CA ILE A 154 -17.23 7.09 3.08
C ILE A 154 -16.50 5.80 2.69
N ALA A 155 -15.25 5.93 2.23
CA ALA A 155 -14.41 4.78 1.88
C ALA A 155 -13.65 4.20 3.08
N ASN A 156 -13.14 5.07 3.96
CA ASN A 156 -12.28 4.68 5.08
C ASN A 156 -12.71 5.37 6.37
N GLU A 157 -12.89 4.59 7.44
CA GLU A 157 -13.08 5.09 8.81
C GLU A 157 -11.78 4.91 9.60
N LEU A 158 -11.01 6.00 9.78
CA LEU A 158 -9.68 5.93 10.39
C LEU A 158 -9.70 6.14 11.92
N PHE A 159 -10.46 7.14 12.39
CA PHE A 159 -10.50 7.57 13.78
C PHE A 159 -11.94 7.69 14.29
N PRO A 160 -12.66 6.57 14.49
CA PRO A 160 -14.09 6.59 14.82
C PRO A 160 -14.41 7.21 16.20
N LYS A 161 -13.40 7.44 17.04
CA LYS A 161 -13.54 8.07 18.37
C LYS A 161 -12.92 9.48 18.44
N GLY A 162 -12.55 10.06 17.31
CA GLY A 162 -11.82 11.33 17.23
C GLY A 162 -10.30 11.17 17.27
N PHE A 163 -9.60 12.29 17.07
CA PHE A 163 -8.14 12.42 17.21
C PHE A 163 -7.74 12.64 18.67
#